data_AF-A0A522GD98-F1
#
_entry.id   AF-A0A522GD98-F1
#
_cell.length_a   1.000
_cell.length_b   1.000
_cell.length_c   1.000
_cell.angle_alpha   90.00
_cell.angle_beta   90.00
_cell.angle_gamma   90.00
#
_symmetry.space_group_name_H-M   'P 1'
#
loop_
_entity.id
_entity.type
_entity.pdbx_description
1 polymer ?
#
loop_
_entity_poly.entity_id
_entity_poly.type
_entity_poly.pdbx_seq_one_letter_code
_entity_poly.pdbx_strand_id
1 'polypeptide(L)'
;MNLVTPETDVTSHYFWATARCYQLDDDGLTEYIREQTYRTFDQDKVVLEAQQRNLGPDSPSPFPVALRTDAGPIQARKLIDELLLNEQKVVE
;
A
#
# COMPACT_ATOMS: atom_id res chain seq x y z
N MET A 1 -2.07 -5.34 -10.05
CA MET A 1 -0.89 -4.48 -9.78
C MET A 1 -1.31 -3.43 -8.78
N ASN A 2 -0.52 -3.24 -7.71
CA ASN A 2 -0.75 -2.26 -6.66
C ASN A 2 0.56 -1.52 -6.41
N LEU A 3 0.55 -0.21 -6.59
CA LEU A 3 1.73 0.63 -6.49
C LEU A 3 1.38 1.87 -5.66
N VAL A 4 2.26 2.20 -4.71
CA VAL A 4 2.10 3.37 -3.84
C VAL A 4 3.27 4.31 -4.12
N THR A 5 2.97 5.58 -4.33
CA THR A 5 3.98 6.64 -4.52
C THR A 5 3.75 7.72 -3.47
N PRO A 6 4.74 8.02 -2.61
CA PRO A 6 4.62 9.12 -1.65
C PRO A 6 4.36 10.46 -2.35
N GLU A 7 3.43 11.26 -1.82
CA GLU A 7 3.18 12.65 -2.24
C GLU A 7 3.73 13.62 -1.19
N THR A 8 3.44 13.34 0.08
CA THR A 8 4.00 14.02 1.27
C THR A 8 4.39 12.98 2.31
N ASP A 9 4.86 13.42 3.47
CA ASP A 9 5.17 12.51 4.60
C ASP A 9 3.95 11.73 5.11
N VAL A 10 2.73 12.22 4.85
CA VAL A 10 1.48 11.65 5.36
C VAL A 10 0.42 11.38 4.28
N THR A 11 0.74 11.62 3.00
CA THR A 11 -0.15 11.34 1.87
C THR A 11 0.58 10.59 0.76
N SER A 12 -0.17 9.79 0.01
CA SER A 12 0.37 9.01 -1.12
C SER A 12 -0.65 8.85 -2.24
N HIS A 13 -0.15 8.62 -3.44
CA HIS A 13 -0.94 8.16 -4.57
C HIS A 13 -0.95 6.64 -4.61
N TYR A 14 -2.14 6.04 -4.62
CA TYR A 14 -2.33 4.59 -4.75
C TYR A 14 -2.83 4.27 -6.16
N PHE A 15 -1.96 3.68 -6.99
CA PHE A 15 -2.29 3.19 -8.32
C PHE A 15 -2.62 1.70 -8.27
N TRP A 16 -3.76 1.32 -8.81
CA TRP A 16 -4.19 -0.07 -8.92
C TRP A 16 -4.60 -0.40 -10.35
N ALA A 17 -4.37 -1.65 -10.74
CA ALA A 17 -4.82 -2.18 -12.03
C ALA A 17 -5.06 -3.68 -11.92
N THR A 18 -6.10 -4.17 -12.58
CA THR A 18 -6.40 -5.60 -12.68
C THR A 18 -6.13 -6.05 -14.10
N ALA A 19 -5.26 -7.04 -14.26
CA ALA A 19 -5.00 -7.68 -15.54
C ALA A 19 -5.74 -9.02 -15.58
N ARG A 20 -6.47 -9.27 -16.67
CA ARG A 20 -7.28 -10.49 -16.88
C ARG A 20 -6.86 -11.13 -18.20
N CYS A 21 -6.76 -12.46 -18.22
CA CYS A 21 -6.39 -13.25 -19.40
C CYS A 21 -7.50 -14.17 -19.91
N TYR A 22 -8.74 -13.94 -19.49
CA TYR A 22 -9.93 -14.73 -19.85
C TYR A 22 -11.14 -13.82 -20.07
N GLN A 23 -12.12 -14.27 -20.87
CA GLN A 23 -13.34 -13.53 -21.19
C GLN A 23 -13.04 -12.05 -21.52
N LEU A 24 -12.13 -11.84 -22.47
CA LEU A 24 -11.59 -10.51 -22.76
C LEU A 24 -12.64 -9.59 -23.39
N ASP A 25 -13.55 -10.15 -24.18
CA ASP A 25 -14.63 -9.43 -24.87
C ASP A 25 -15.91 -9.27 -24.00
N ASP A 26 -15.84 -9.67 -22.73
CA ASP A 26 -16.95 -9.49 -21.78
C ASP A 26 -16.85 -8.13 -21.08
N ASP A 27 -17.52 -7.14 -21.65
CA ASP A 27 -17.58 -5.78 -21.11
C ASP A 27 -18.31 -5.73 -19.75
N GLY A 28 -19.33 -6.58 -19.55
CA GLY A 28 -20.09 -6.64 -18.30
C GLY A 28 -19.23 -7.14 -17.15
N LEU A 29 -18.43 -8.18 -17.39
CA LEU A 29 -17.44 -8.67 -16.43
C LEU A 29 -16.34 -7.63 -16.15
N THR A 30 -15.90 -6.92 -17.18
CA THR A 30 -14.90 -5.84 -17.04
C THR A 30 -15.39 -4.76 -16.09
N GLU A 31 -16.61 -4.28 -16.30
CA GLU A 31 -17.20 -3.25 -15.45
C GLU A 31 -17.44 -3.75 -14.02
N TYR A 32 -17.94 -4.99 -13.88
CA TYR A 32 -18.10 -5.60 -12.57
C TYR A 32 -16.79 -5.67 -11.78
N ILE A 33 -15.70 -6.14 -12.41
CA ILE A 33 -14.38 -6.21 -11.77
C ILE A 33 -13.89 -4.81 -11.41
N ARG A 34 -14.07 -3.81 -12.29
CA ARG A 34 -13.68 -2.42 -12.03
C ARG A 34 -14.39 -1.88 -10.80
N GLU A 35 -15.71 -2.05 -10.70
CA GLU A 35 -16.51 -1.58 -9.56
C GLU A 35 -16.13 -2.28 -8.25
N GLN A 36 -15.99 -3.61 -8.26
CA GLN A 36 -15.64 -4.34 -7.05
C GLN A 36 -14.23 -3.96 -6.57
N THR A 37 -13.27 -3.87 -7.49
CA THR A 37 -11.91 -3.46 -7.17
C THR A 37 -11.90 -2.06 -6.55
N TYR A 38 -12.60 -1.10 -7.18
CA TYR A 38 -12.74 0.26 -6.65
C TYR A 38 -13.32 0.27 -5.22
N ARG A 39 -14.41 -0.48 -4.97
CA ARG A 39 -15.05 -0.57 -3.64
C ARG A 39 -14.12 -1.14 -2.57
N THR A 40 -13.31 -2.15 -2.92
CA THR A 40 -12.32 -2.71 -1.98
C THR A 40 -11.26 -1.66 -1.61
N PHE A 41 -10.73 -0.91 -2.58
CA PHE A 41 -9.76 0.14 -2.28
C PHE A 41 -10.36 1.29 -1.45
N ASP A 42 -11.63 1.64 -1.64
CA ASP A 42 -12.31 2.62 -0.79
C ASP A 42 -12.42 2.14 0.67
N GLN A 43 -12.62 0.84 0.90
CA GLN A 43 -12.61 0.25 2.24
C GLN A 43 -11.20 0.29 2.86
N ASP A 44 -10.18 -0.09 2.10
CA ASP A 44 -8.78 -0.06 2.56
C ASP A 44 -8.37 1.37 2.93
N LYS A 45 -8.75 2.37 2.12
CA LYS A 45 -8.47 3.78 2.37
C LYS A 45 -8.97 4.23 3.75
N VAL A 46 -10.20 3.86 4.12
CA VAL A 46 -10.76 4.23 5.43
C VAL A 46 -9.91 3.72 6.59
N VAL A 47 -9.43 2.48 6.49
CA VAL A 47 -8.59 1.85 7.52
C VAL A 47 -7.20 2.51 7.57
N LEU A 48 -6.57 2.72 6.41
CA LEU A 48 -5.25 3.33 6.32
C LEU A 48 -5.23 4.77 6.85
N GLU A 49 -6.23 5.58 6.51
CA GLU A 49 -6.34 6.95 7.04
C GLU A 49 -6.62 6.97 8.55
N ALA A 50 -7.43 6.04 9.05
CA ALA A 50 -7.65 5.91 10.50
C ALA A 50 -6.36 5.51 11.23
N GLN A 51 -5.55 4.61 10.66
CA GLN A 51 -4.25 4.27 11.18
C GLN A 51 -3.32 5.48 11.18
N GLN A 52 -3.19 6.21 10.07
CA GLN A 52 -2.33 7.41 10.00
C GLN A 52 -2.73 8.48 11.04
N ARG A 53 -4.03 8.69 11.25
CA ARG A 53 -4.52 9.61 12.30
C ARG A 53 -4.11 9.16 13.71
N ASN A 54 -4.12 7.85 13.97
CA ASN A 54 -3.71 7.30 15.27
C ASN A 54 -2.19 7.33 15.48
N LEU A 55 -1.42 7.17 14.40
CA LEU A 55 0.05 7.24 14.43
C LEU A 55 0.54 8.65 14.75
N GLY A 56 -0.12 9.68 14.20
CA GLY A 56 0.34 11.06 14.27
C GLY A 56 1.46 11.38 13.28
N PRO A 57 1.90 12.66 13.19
CA PRO A 57 2.88 13.10 12.20
C PRO A 57 4.30 12.57 12.44
N ASP A 58 4.67 12.31 13.70
CA ASP A 58 6.06 11.99 14.07
C ASP A 58 6.27 10.51 14.47
N SER A 59 5.38 9.61 14.02
CA SER A 59 5.31 8.24 14.59
C SER A 59 6.51 7.35 14.23
N PRO A 60 7.35 6.94 15.19
CA PRO A 60 8.30 5.86 14.99
C PRO A 60 7.54 4.53 14.95
N SER A 61 7.71 3.78 13.86
CA SER A 61 7.06 2.48 13.53
C SER A 61 6.44 1.73 14.71
N PRO A 62 5.11 1.79 14.93
CA PRO A 62 4.48 1.17 16.08
C PRO A 62 3.73 -0.10 15.65
N PHE A 63 4.47 -1.20 15.54
CA PHE A 63 3.88 -2.54 15.56
C PHE A 63 4.35 -3.26 16.82
N PRO A 64 3.71 -3.01 17.99
CA PRO A 64 4.13 -3.62 19.24
C PRO A 64 3.84 -5.13 19.28
N VAL A 65 2.93 -5.63 18.45
CA VAL A 65 2.53 -7.04 18.41
C VAL A 65 2.41 -7.50 16.96
N ALA A 66 3.26 -8.45 16.57
CA ALA A 66 3.24 -9.07 15.25
C ALA A 66 2.51 -10.41 15.28
N LEU A 67 1.70 -10.68 14.25
CA LEU A 67 1.08 -11.96 13.98
C LEU A 67 1.85 -12.72 12.90
N ARG A 68 1.59 -14.03 12.77
CA ARG A 68 2.25 -14.87 11.76
C ARG A 68 1.97 -14.39 10.32
N THR A 69 0.82 -13.76 10.09
CA THR A 69 0.42 -13.18 8.80
C THR A 69 1.24 -11.95 8.41
N ASP A 70 1.90 -11.31 9.38
CA ASP A 70 2.59 -10.03 9.16
C ASP A 70 4.03 -10.21 8.69
N ALA A 71 4.48 -11.47 8.49
CA ALA A 71 5.84 -11.78 8.07
C ALA A 71 6.23 -11.07 6.76
N GLY A 72 5.32 -10.99 5.79
CA GLY A 72 5.55 -10.31 4.51
C GLY A 72 5.77 -8.80 4.67
N PRO A 73 4.79 -8.05 5.21
CA PRO A 73 4.93 -6.61 5.48
C PRO A 73 6.15 -6.25 6.34
N ILE A 74 6.46 -7.04 7.38
CA ILE A 74 7.62 -6.81 8.24
C ILE A 74 8.93 -6.93 7.44
N GLN A 75 9.05 -7.93 6.56
CA GLN A 75 10.24 -8.08 5.74
C GLN A 75 10.37 -6.97 4.69
N ALA A 76 9.25 -6.55 4.08
CA ALA A 76 9.25 -5.41 3.16
C ALA A 76 9.73 -4.12 3.85
N ARG A 77 9.30 -3.87 5.10
CA ARG A 77 9.76 -2.71 5.86
C ARG A 77 11.26 -2.72 6.10
N LYS A 78 11.84 -3.86 6.49
CA LYS A 78 13.30 -4.00 6.67
C LYS A 78 14.06 -3.66 5.39
N LEU A 79 13.58 -4.11 4.24
CA LEU A 79 14.19 -3.79 2.95
C LEU A 79 14.12 -2.29 2.64
N ILE A 80 12.99 -1.64 2.93
CA ILE A 80 12.84 -0.19 2.76
C ILE A 80 13.81 0.56 3.68
N ASP A 81 13.90 0.16 4.95
CA ASP A 81 14.82 0.79 5.92
C ASP A 81 16.29 0.63 5.46
N GLU A 82 16.68 -0.52 4.91
CA GLU A 82 18.01 -0.74 4.32
C GLU A 82 18.28 0.16 3.10
N LEU A 83 17.28 0.34 2.22
CA LEU A 83 17.40 1.24 1.06
C LEU A 83 17.58 2.69 1.51
N LEU A 84 16.78 3.16 2.48
CA LEU A 84 16.90 4.51 3.03
C LEU A 84 18.27 4.76 3.67
N LEU A 85 18.81 3.79 4.42
CA LEU A 85 20.15 3.87 4.99
C LEU A 85 21.24 3.94 3.91
N ASN A 86 21.05 3.25 2.79
CA ASN A 86 22.00 3.30 1.67
C ASN A 86 21.91 4.62 0.90
N GLU A 87 20.72 5.17 0.71
CA GLU A 87 20.53 6.49 0.10
C GLU A 87 21.26 7.58 0.90
N GLN A 88 21.18 7.54 2.23
CA GLN A 88 21.85 8.51 3.11
C GLN A 88 23.38 8.46 3.00
N LYS A 89 23.97 7.27 2.83
CA LYS A 89 25.43 7.09 2.71
C LYS A 89 26.01 7.60 1.39
N VAL A 90 25.20 7.68 0.33
CA VAL A 90 25.66 8.13 -1.00
C VAL A 90 25.74 9.66 -1.08
N VAL A 91 25.09 10.36 -0.15
CA VAL A 91 25.06 11.83 -0.08
C VAL A 91 26.22 12.39 0.76
N GLU A 92 26.90 11.57 1.57
CA GLU A 92 28.18 11.88 2.24
C GLU A 92 29.40 11.61 1.34
#